data_AF-A0A1Q4G1M2-F1
#
_entry.id   AF-A0A1Q4G1M2-F1
#
_cell.length_a   1.000
_cell.length_b   1.000
_cell.length_c   1.000
_cell.angle_alpha   90.00
_cell.angle_beta   90.00
_cell.angle_gamma   90.00
#
_symmetry.space_group_name_H-M   'P 1'
#
loop_
_entity.id
_entity.type
_entity.pdbx_description
1 polymer ?
#
loop_
_entity_poly.entity_id
_entity_poly.type
_entity_poly.pdbx_seq_one_letter_code
_entity_poly.pdbx_strand_id
1 'polypeptide(L)'
;MKKLFMIPAVAVALSIASCGGNSDKSEKSTGTEATTSTESQATETVPGIENVAISNSLSLEGNDQMKYNKDLFRVKAGEPVELSFKNAGTMPKESMGHNVVILKPGVDLPTFGAEAAAAAADEYIPKSALSSIVSHTKLLGPGETDKITFTLEKGVYTFICSFPGHYGVMQGKIVAE
;
A
#
# COMPACT_ATOMS: atom_id res chain seq x y z
N MET A 1 -40.54 -23.06 32.34
CA MET A 1 -40.07 -24.00 33.38
C MET A 1 -38.66 -23.60 33.76
N LYS A 2 -38.46 -23.15 35.01
CA LYS A 2 -37.19 -22.68 35.58
C LYS A 2 -36.47 -23.84 36.25
N LYS A 3 -35.19 -24.07 35.92
CA LYS A 3 -34.14 -24.71 36.75
C LYS A 3 -32.80 -24.18 36.21
N LEU A 4 -32.24 -23.10 36.74
CA LEU A 4 -31.31 -23.04 37.87
C LEU A 4 -30.37 -24.25 37.99
N PHE A 5 -29.11 -24.04 37.60
CA PHE A 5 -27.96 -24.72 38.20
C PHE A 5 -26.84 -23.70 38.42
N MET A 6 -26.17 -23.84 39.55
CA MET A 6 -25.42 -22.84 40.30
C MET A 6 -24.02 -23.39 40.65
N ILE A 7 -22.99 -22.51 40.62
CA ILE A 7 -21.72 -22.49 41.42
C ILE A 7 -20.54 -23.38 40.93
N PRO A 8 -19.22 -23.09 41.20
CA PRO A 8 -18.50 -21.93 41.82
C PRO A 8 -17.48 -21.25 40.85
N ALA A 9 -17.09 -19.97 40.95
CA ALA A 9 -16.41 -19.20 42.00
C ALA A 9 -15.00 -19.72 42.39
N VAL A 10 -13.96 -19.29 41.66
CA VAL A 10 -12.56 -19.26 42.15
C VAL A 10 -12.06 -17.82 42.06
N ALA A 11 -11.89 -17.22 43.23
CA ALA A 11 -11.21 -15.95 43.43
C ALA A 11 -9.75 -16.24 43.81
N VAL A 12 -8.81 -15.58 43.13
CA VAL A 12 -7.46 -15.36 43.65
C VAL A 12 -7.14 -13.90 43.45
N ALA A 13 -7.11 -13.17 44.57
CA ALA A 13 -6.52 -11.85 44.69
C ALA A 13 -5.12 -12.02 45.28
N LEU A 14 -4.12 -11.29 44.77
CA LEU A 14 -3.08 -10.66 45.60
C LEU A 14 -2.25 -9.68 44.76
N SER A 15 -2.11 -8.51 45.34
CA SER A 15 -1.66 -7.21 44.85
C SER A 15 -0.17 -6.97 45.10
N ILE A 16 0.45 -6.09 44.29
CA ILE A 16 1.41 -5.10 44.81
C ILE A 16 1.12 -3.71 44.23
N ALA A 17 0.91 -2.78 45.14
CA ALA A 17 0.88 -1.35 44.91
C ALA A 17 2.32 -0.83 44.76
N SER A 18 2.50 0.12 43.84
CA SER A 18 3.62 1.07 43.91
C SER A 18 3.05 2.46 43.68
N CYS A 19 3.13 3.29 44.71
CA CYS A 19 2.67 4.67 44.77
C CYS A 19 3.78 5.51 45.38
N GLY A 20 4.05 6.68 44.81
CA GLY A 20 4.82 7.77 45.42
C GLY A 20 5.76 8.45 44.42
N GLY A 21 5.74 9.77 44.18
CA GLY A 21 4.93 10.85 44.75
C GLY A 21 5.36 12.22 44.18
N ASN A 22 4.36 13.08 43.94
CA ASN A 22 4.21 14.54 44.11
C ASN A 22 5.34 15.58 43.85
N SER A 23 4.89 16.73 43.30
CA SER A 23 5.51 18.09 43.16
C SER A 23 6.55 18.22 42.02
N ASP A 24 6.57 19.23 41.14
CA ASP A 24 6.25 20.64 41.32
C ASP A 24 5.91 21.36 40.00
N LYS A 25 5.31 22.53 40.16
CA LYS A 25 4.88 23.47 39.12
C LYS A 25 6.05 24.36 38.70
N SER A 26 6.36 24.50 37.41
CA SER A 26 6.89 25.75 36.87
C SER A 26 6.85 25.78 35.34
N GLU A 27 6.16 26.79 34.80
CA GLU A 27 6.46 27.35 33.49
C GLU A 27 7.93 27.78 33.42
N LYS A 28 8.56 27.68 32.25
CA LYS A 28 9.24 28.78 31.54
C LYS A 28 10.10 28.26 30.40
N SER A 29 9.74 28.71 29.19
CA SER A 29 10.58 29.11 28.05
C SER A 29 12.05 28.72 28.10
N THR A 30 12.56 28.06 27.05
CA THR A 30 13.60 28.58 26.13
C THR A 30 13.69 27.63 24.93
N GLY A 31 13.82 28.21 23.73
CA GLY A 31 13.92 27.47 22.48
C GLY A 31 15.17 26.60 22.39
N THR A 32 15.09 25.59 21.53
CA THR A 32 16.23 24.98 20.86
C THR A 32 15.68 24.35 19.59
N GLU A 33 16.22 24.79 18.46
CA GLU A 33 16.12 24.12 17.17
C GLU A 33 16.40 22.63 17.35
N ALA A 34 15.43 21.80 17.03
CA ALA A 34 15.64 20.38 16.83
C ALA A 34 15.55 20.11 15.33
N THR A 35 16.71 20.34 14.71
CA THR A 35 17.31 19.48 13.68
C THR A 35 16.33 18.58 12.94
N THR A 36 16.01 19.02 11.72
CA THR A 36 15.65 18.19 10.58
C THR A 36 16.39 16.86 10.63
N SER A 37 15.70 15.82 11.06
CA SER A 37 16.14 14.44 10.85
C SER A 37 15.85 14.14 9.39
N THR A 38 16.79 14.50 8.52
CA THR A 38 16.88 13.96 7.17
C THR A 38 17.17 12.47 7.33
N GLU A 39 16.11 11.69 7.44
CA GLU A 39 16.14 10.25 7.35
C GLU A 39 16.57 9.91 5.91
N SER A 40 17.89 9.74 5.75
CA SER A 40 18.51 9.18 4.57
C SER A 40 18.05 7.73 4.44
N GLN A 41 16.85 7.52 3.89
CA GLN A 41 16.39 6.22 3.46
C GLN A 41 17.44 5.65 2.51
N ALA A 42 17.99 4.50 2.88
CA ALA A 42 18.89 3.74 2.03
C ALA A 42 18.19 3.52 0.68
N THR A 43 18.72 4.12 -0.38
CA THR A 43 18.25 3.89 -1.73
C THR A 43 18.49 2.42 -2.04
N GLU A 44 17.44 1.59 -1.99
CA GLU A 44 17.52 0.23 -2.51
C GLU A 44 17.98 0.33 -3.98
N THR A 45 19.13 -0.25 -4.30
CA THR A 45 19.58 -0.36 -5.69
C THR A 45 18.69 -1.41 -6.36
N VAL A 46 17.70 -0.96 -7.14
CA VAL A 46 16.83 -1.85 -7.91
C VAL A 46 17.61 -2.38 -9.13
N PRO A 47 17.84 -3.70 -9.24
CA PRO A 47 18.60 -4.27 -10.36
C PRO A 47 17.96 -3.95 -11.72
N GLY A 48 18.80 -3.60 -12.70
CA GLY A 48 18.36 -3.33 -14.07
C GLY A 48 17.79 -1.93 -14.30
N ILE A 49 17.66 -1.11 -13.25
CA ILE A 49 17.12 0.26 -13.37
C ILE A 49 17.97 1.16 -14.28
N GLU A 50 19.27 0.90 -14.37
CA GLU A 50 20.20 1.59 -15.26
C GLU A 50 19.86 1.41 -16.75
N ASN A 51 19.12 0.34 -17.08
CA ASN A 51 18.67 0.04 -18.45
C ASN A 51 17.28 0.61 -18.75
N VAL A 52 16.62 1.25 -17.77
CA VAL A 52 15.28 1.83 -17.92
C VAL A 52 15.40 3.33 -18.17
N ALA A 53 14.82 3.79 -19.28
CA ALA A 53 14.74 5.21 -19.60
C ALA A 53 13.81 5.95 -18.63
N ILE A 54 14.20 7.15 -18.22
CA ILE A 54 13.37 8.01 -17.37
C ILE A 54 12.21 8.58 -18.20
N SER A 55 10.97 8.35 -17.76
CA SER A 55 9.78 8.93 -18.38
C SER A 55 8.66 9.09 -17.36
N ASN A 56 8.03 10.26 -17.31
CA ASN A 56 6.82 10.48 -16.53
C ASN A 56 5.52 10.14 -17.29
N SER A 57 5.64 9.60 -18.50
CA SER A 57 4.52 9.02 -19.25
C SER A 57 4.71 7.51 -19.34
N LEU A 58 3.90 6.78 -18.57
CA LEU A 58 3.96 5.33 -18.40
C LEU A 58 2.84 4.66 -19.20
N SER A 59 3.18 3.59 -19.88
CA SER A 59 2.24 2.71 -20.59
C SER A 59 2.46 1.29 -20.11
N LEU A 60 1.38 0.70 -19.59
CA LEU A 60 1.35 -0.61 -18.94
C LEU A 60 0.17 -1.41 -19.49
N GLU A 61 0.39 -2.69 -19.78
CA GLU A 61 -0.66 -3.62 -20.20
C GLU A 61 -0.69 -4.85 -19.27
N GLY A 62 -1.88 -5.32 -18.95
CA GLY A 62 -2.12 -6.57 -18.22
C GLY A 62 -2.78 -7.62 -19.12
N ASN A 63 -2.55 -8.91 -18.89
CA ASN A 63 -3.10 -9.99 -19.71
C ASN A 63 -3.66 -11.17 -18.89
N ASP A 64 -4.35 -12.10 -19.57
CA ASP A 64 -4.98 -13.28 -18.97
C ASP A 64 -4.01 -14.25 -18.27
N GLN A 65 -2.69 -14.02 -18.34
CA GLN A 65 -1.67 -14.79 -17.62
C GLN A 65 -1.31 -14.15 -16.26
N MET A 66 -2.07 -13.16 -15.79
CA MET A 66 -1.80 -12.37 -14.59
C MET A 66 -0.42 -11.72 -14.64
N LYS A 67 -0.06 -11.16 -15.79
CA LYS A 67 1.21 -10.47 -15.99
C LYS A 67 1.01 -9.07 -16.51
N TYR A 68 1.78 -8.16 -15.95
CA TYR A 68 2.07 -6.90 -16.62
C TYR A 68 3.14 -7.11 -17.69
N ASN A 69 3.06 -6.35 -18.79
CA ASN A 69 4.09 -6.35 -19.82
C ASN A 69 5.40 -5.66 -19.38
N LYS A 70 5.37 -4.91 -18.28
CA LYS A 70 6.53 -4.25 -17.65
C LYS A 70 6.41 -4.38 -16.14
N ASP A 71 7.54 -4.60 -15.49
CA ASP A 71 7.67 -4.73 -14.04
C ASP A 71 8.60 -3.65 -13.43
N LEU A 72 9.21 -2.80 -14.26
CA LEU A 72 10.10 -1.74 -13.80
C LEU A 72 9.88 -0.43 -14.57
N PHE A 73 9.70 0.65 -13.83
CA PHE A 73 9.64 2.02 -14.35
C PHE A 73 10.64 2.91 -13.64
N ARG A 74 11.10 3.93 -14.35
CA ARG A 74 11.96 4.99 -13.83
C ARG A 74 11.32 6.34 -14.16
N VAL A 75 11.08 7.15 -13.14
CA VAL A 75 10.38 8.44 -13.26
C VAL A 75 11.17 9.54 -12.55
N LYS A 76 10.91 10.79 -12.90
CA LYS A 76 11.41 11.93 -12.14
C LYS A 76 10.54 12.16 -10.92
N ALA A 77 11.16 12.25 -9.75
CA ALA A 77 10.47 12.60 -8.51
C ALA A 77 9.98 14.07 -8.53
N GLY A 78 8.88 14.34 -7.80
CA GLY A 78 8.30 15.68 -7.66
C GLY A 78 7.56 16.22 -8.88
N GLU A 79 7.67 15.56 -10.04
CA GLU A 79 6.93 15.91 -11.26
C GLU A 79 5.67 15.02 -11.42
N PRO A 80 4.58 15.51 -12.06
CA PRO A 80 3.43 14.68 -12.37
C PRO A 80 3.82 13.48 -13.23
N VAL A 81 3.38 12.29 -12.85
CA VAL A 81 3.50 11.04 -13.60
C VAL A 81 2.11 10.65 -14.10
N GLU A 82 2.01 10.36 -15.38
CA GLU A 82 0.81 9.82 -16.01
C GLU A 82 1.00 8.33 -16.30
N LEU A 83 0.12 7.48 -15.79
CA LEU A 83 0.10 6.05 -16.11
C LEU A 83 -1.18 5.71 -16.89
N SER A 84 -1.01 5.18 -18.09
CA SER A 84 -2.07 4.57 -18.89
C SER A 84 -1.99 3.06 -18.73
N PHE A 85 -3.06 2.47 -18.22
CA PHE A 85 -3.20 1.02 -18.06
C PHE A 85 -4.26 0.47 -18.99
N LYS A 86 -3.94 -0.61 -19.71
CA LYS A 86 -4.89 -1.37 -20.53
C LYS A 86 -4.95 -2.81 -20.08
N ASN A 87 -6.15 -3.36 -19.93
CA ASN A 87 -6.32 -4.81 -19.84
C ASN A 87 -6.42 -5.38 -21.27
N ALA A 88 -5.34 -6.03 -21.72
CA ALA A 88 -5.22 -6.68 -23.03
C ALA A 88 -5.73 -8.14 -23.02
N GLY A 89 -6.25 -8.60 -21.88
CA GLY A 89 -6.91 -9.89 -21.75
C GLY A 89 -8.23 -9.99 -22.50
N THR A 90 -8.78 -11.19 -22.51
CA THR A 90 -10.04 -11.55 -23.17
C THR A 90 -11.07 -12.14 -22.21
N MET A 91 -10.63 -12.50 -21.00
CA MET A 91 -11.49 -13.11 -19.98
C MET A 91 -12.41 -12.07 -19.30
N PRO A 92 -13.59 -12.47 -18.78
CA PRO A 92 -14.52 -11.55 -18.11
C PRO A 92 -13.92 -10.85 -16.89
N LYS A 93 -14.30 -9.58 -16.66
CA LYS A 93 -13.85 -8.72 -15.55
C LYS A 93 -14.04 -9.37 -14.18
N GLU A 94 -15.11 -10.13 -14.01
CA GLU A 94 -15.47 -10.80 -12.76
C GLU A 94 -14.49 -11.94 -12.40
N SER A 95 -13.79 -12.49 -13.40
CA SER A 95 -12.86 -13.62 -13.25
C SER A 95 -11.39 -13.26 -13.47
N MET A 96 -11.12 -12.23 -14.28
CA MET A 96 -9.77 -11.83 -14.70
C MET A 96 -9.68 -10.30 -14.85
N GLY A 97 -10.35 -9.59 -13.94
CA GLY A 97 -10.22 -8.15 -13.85
C GLY A 97 -8.80 -7.77 -13.44
N HIS A 98 -8.31 -6.64 -13.97
CA HIS A 98 -7.02 -6.11 -13.60
C HIS A 98 -7.11 -4.64 -13.24
N ASN A 99 -6.44 -4.24 -12.17
CA ASN A 99 -6.21 -2.84 -11.84
C ASN A 99 -4.70 -2.62 -11.67
N VAL A 100 -4.32 -1.39 -11.40
CA VAL A 100 -2.97 -1.01 -10.94
C VAL A 100 -3.15 -0.22 -9.66
N VAL A 101 -2.53 -0.69 -8.57
CA VAL A 101 -2.49 0.00 -7.28
C VAL A 101 -1.04 0.32 -6.97
N ILE A 102 -0.73 1.60 -6.85
CA ILE A 102 0.62 2.08 -6.49
C ILE A 102 0.65 2.25 -4.98
N LEU A 103 1.49 1.47 -4.31
CA LEU A 103 1.60 1.44 -2.86
C LEU A 103 2.73 2.35 -2.39
N LYS A 104 2.56 2.93 -1.21
CA LYS A 104 3.65 3.61 -0.50
C LYS A 104 4.79 2.63 -0.19
N PRO A 105 6.03 3.12 -0.04
CA PRO A 105 7.15 2.28 0.36
C PRO A 105 6.88 1.54 1.68
N GLY A 106 7.33 0.29 1.78
CA GLY A 106 7.25 -0.50 3.02
C GLY A 106 5.92 -1.18 3.32
N VAL A 107 4.92 -1.11 2.42
CA VAL A 107 3.64 -1.82 2.60
C VAL A 107 3.84 -3.33 2.53
N ASP A 108 3.31 -4.06 3.51
CA ASP A 108 3.28 -5.52 3.53
C ASP A 108 2.25 -6.04 2.50
N LEU A 109 2.72 -6.63 1.41
CA LEU A 109 1.86 -7.08 0.31
C LEU A 109 0.89 -8.20 0.69
N PRO A 110 1.28 -9.22 1.48
CA PRO A 110 0.33 -10.24 1.94
C PRO A 110 -0.84 -9.66 2.73
N THR A 111 -0.57 -8.74 3.67
CA THR A 111 -1.62 -8.07 4.46
C THR A 111 -2.50 -7.21 3.56
N PHE A 112 -1.91 -6.36 2.72
CA PHE A 112 -2.68 -5.53 1.78
C PHE A 112 -3.53 -6.38 0.83
N GLY A 113 -2.96 -7.46 0.29
CA GLY A 113 -3.65 -8.38 -0.62
C GLY A 113 -4.83 -9.09 0.04
N ALA A 114 -4.71 -9.48 1.31
CA ALA A 114 -5.80 -10.08 2.07
C ALA A 114 -6.95 -9.07 2.31
N GLU A 115 -6.63 -7.82 2.67
CA GLU A 115 -7.64 -6.77 2.80
C GLU A 115 -8.31 -6.44 1.46
N ALA A 116 -7.53 -6.33 0.39
CA ALA A 116 -8.02 -6.07 -0.96
C ALA A 116 -8.96 -7.18 -1.44
N ALA A 117 -8.65 -8.45 -1.17
CA ALA A 117 -9.50 -9.58 -1.54
C ALA A 117 -10.89 -9.52 -0.90
N ALA A 118 -11.04 -8.88 0.26
CA ALA A 118 -12.32 -8.67 0.94
C ALA A 118 -13.11 -7.45 0.40
N ALA A 119 -12.50 -6.60 -0.42
CA ALA A 119 -13.05 -5.33 -0.88
C ALA A 119 -13.69 -5.42 -2.28
N ALA A 120 -14.37 -6.53 -2.61
CA ALA A 120 -14.94 -6.76 -3.94
C ALA A 120 -15.92 -5.65 -4.41
N ALA A 121 -16.71 -5.10 -3.50
CA ALA A 121 -17.66 -4.02 -3.79
C ALA A 121 -16.96 -2.68 -4.14
N ASP A 122 -15.70 -2.54 -3.75
CA ASP A 122 -14.87 -1.35 -3.95
C ASP A 122 -13.75 -1.63 -4.97
N GLU A 123 -14.02 -2.50 -5.95
CA GLU A 123 -13.06 -2.86 -7.02
C GLU A 123 -11.72 -3.40 -6.48
N TYR A 124 -11.77 -4.07 -5.33
CA TYR A 124 -10.62 -4.60 -4.59
C TYR A 124 -9.66 -3.50 -4.09
N ILE A 125 -10.20 -2.33 -3.79
CA ILE A 125 -9.51 -1.24 -3.11
C ILE A 125 -9.95 -1.19 -1.64
N PRO A 126 -9.12 -1.67 -0.70
CA PRO A 126 -9.51 -1.76 0.72
C PRO A 126 -9.57 -0.37 1.36
N LYS A 127 -10.77 0.03 1.80
CA LYS A 127 -10.99 1.31 2.52
C LYS A 127 -10.14 1.42 3.79
N SER A 128 -9.84 0.30 4.45
CA SER A 128 -8.97 0.22 5.64
C SER A 128 -7.52 0.61 5.37
N ALA A 129 -7.04 0.47 4.13
CA ALA A 129 -5.65 0.70 3.75
C ALA A 129 -5.47 1.81 2.72
N LEU A 130 -6.42 2.74 2.59
CA LEU A 130 -6.29 3.89 1.69
C LEU A 130 -5.03 4.72 1.98
N SER A 131 -4.61 4.81 3.24
CA SER A 131 -3.37 5.50 3.62
C SER A 131 -2.10 4.85 3.05
N SER A 132 -2.18 3.58 2.63
CA SER A 132 -1.08 2.81 2.03
C SER A 132 -1.02 2.98 0.51
N ILE A 133 -2.03 3.59 -0.11
CA ILE A 133 -2.14 3.75 -1.56
C ILE A 133 -1.72 5.18 -1.94
N VAL A 134 -0.90 5.30 -2.97
CA VAL A 134 -0.57 6.57 -3.62
C VAL A 134 -1.62 6.93 -4.66
N SER A 135 -1.94 5.99 -5.54
CA SER A 135 -2.95 6.12 -6.59
C SER A 135 -3.35 4.74 -7.10
N HIS A 136 -4.51 4.63 -7.73
CA HIS A 136 -4.96 3.40 -8.34
C HIS A 136 -5.88 3.66 -9.54
N THR A 137 -5.89 2.73 -10.50
CA THR A 137 -6.88 2.70 -11.58
C THR A 137 -8.20 2.09 -11.10
N LYS A 138 -9.23 2.15 -11.93
CA LYS A 138 -10.39 1.26 -11.83
C LYS A 138 -9.99 -0.20 -12.04
N LEU A 139 -10.87 -1.11 -11.66
CA LEU A 139 -10.79 -2.50 -12.12
C LEU A 139 -11.24 -2.57 -13.58
N LEU A 140 -10.39 -3.08 -14.46
CA LEU A 140 -10.63 -3.14 -15.90
C LEU A 140 -10.98 -4.55 -16.34
N GLY A 141 -12.03 -4.66 -17.15
CA GLY A 141 -12.36 -5.81 -17.97
C GLY A 141 -11.60 -5.83 -19.29
N PRO A 142 -11.87 -6.82 -20.16
CA PRO A 142 -11.11 -7.03 -21.38
C PRO A 142 -11.25 -5.85 -22.36
N GLY A 143 -10.12 -5.35 -22.86
CA GLY A 143 -10.04 -4.24 -23.80
C GLY A 143 -10.21 -2.85 -23.18
N GLU A 144 -10.56 -2.75 -21.90
CA GLU A 144 -10.72 -1.47 -21.23
C GLU A 144 -9.36 -0.81 -20.95
N THR A 145 -9.39 0.53 -20.82
CA THR A 145 -8.23 1.36 -20.51
C THR A 145 -8.62 2.40 -19.47
N ASP A 146 -7.70 2.71 -18.57
CA ASP A 146 -7.83 3.80 -17.60
C ASP A 146 -6.51 4.56 -17.47
N LYS A 147 -6.60 5.83 -17.10
CA LYS A 147 -5.46 6.73 -16.97
C LYS A 147 -5.50 7.41 -15.61
N ILE A 148 -4.38 7.34 -14.90
CA ILE A 148 -4.20 7.99 -13.60
C ILE A 148 -3.03 8.96 -13.64
N THR A 149 -3.12 10.03 -12.86
CA THR A 149 -2.04 10.98 -12.65
C THR A 149 -1.71 11.05 -11.17
N PHE A 150 -0.43 11.02 -10.83
CA PHE A 150 0.06 11.06 -9.45
C PHE A 150 1.45 11.69 -9.41
N THR A 151 1.90 12.09 -8.22
CA THR A 151 3.25 12.58 -7.98
C THR A 151 3.92 11.67 -6.97
N LEU A 152 5.20 11.36 -7.19
CA LEU A 152 6.02 10.55 -6.28
C LEU A 152 7.16 11.39 -5.71
N GLU A 153 7.36 11.30 -4.40
CA GLU A 153 8.63 11.69 -3.80
C GLU A 153 9.71 10.69 -4.19
N LYS A 154 10.98 11.09 -4.05
CA LYS A 154 12.11 10.21 -4.32
C LYS A 154 11.99 8.91 -3.51
N GLY A 155 12.10 7.77 -4.18
CA GLY A 155 11.96 6.46 -3.54
C GLY A 155 11.59 5.33 -4.50
N VAL A 156 11.38 4.15 -3.94
CA VAL A 156 10.97 2.94 -4.66
C VAL A 156 9.57 2.55 -4.23
N TYR A 157 8.65 2.51 -5.19
CA TYR A 157 7.24 2.22 -4.97
C TYR A 157 6.90 0.89 -5.61
N THR A 158 6.11 0.07 -4.92
CA THR A 158 5.59 -1.17 -5.51
C THR A 158 4.25 -0.87 -6.16
N PHE A 159 4.03 -1.33 -7.38
CA PHE A 159 2.71 -1.35 -7.98
C PHE A 159 2.25 -2.80 -8.16
N ILE A 160 0.97 -3.05 -7.92
CA ILE A 160 0.38 -4.40 -7.95
C ILE A 160 -0.97 -4.39 -8.66
N CYS A 161 -1.43 -5.57 -9.07
CA CYS A 161 -2.84 -5.83 -9.27
C CYS A 161 -3.44 -6.36 -7.96
N SER A 162 -4.48 -5.70 -7.44
CA SER A 162 -5.11 -6.07 -6.17
C SER A 162 -6.29 -7.03 -6.33
N PHE A 163 -6.63 -7.43 -7.56
CA PHE A 163 -7.62 -8.48 -7.81
C PHE A 163 -7.19 -9.77 -7.07
N PRO A 164 -8.13 -10.52 -6.46
CA PRO A 164 -7.81 -11.64 -5.57
C PRO A 164 -6.81 -12.63 -6.19
N GLY A 165 -5.68 -12.83 -5.50
CA GLY A 165 -4.63 -13.77 -5.92
C GLY A 165 -3.60 -13.23 -6.92
N HIS A 166 -3.80 -12.05 -7.52
CA HIS A 166 -2.91 -11.55 -8.57
C HIS A 166 -1.64 -10.88 -8.01
N TYR A 167 -1.72 -10.22 -6.85
CA TYR A 167 -0.64 -9.39 -6.29
C TYR A 167 0.71 -10.12 -6.14
N GLY A 168 0.70 -11.44 -5.93
CA GLY A 168 1.93 -12.22 -5.79
C GLY A 168 2.76 -12.32 -7.08
N VAL A 169 2.12 -12.22 -8.24
CA VAL A 169 2.76 -12.43 -9.56
C VAL A 169 2.62 -11.26 -10.54
N MET A 170 1.64 -10.39 -10.29
CA MET A 170 1.28 -9.24 -11.13
C MET A 170 1.65 -7.96 -10.38
N GLN A 171 2.95 -7.70 -10.32
CA GLN A 171 3.54 -6.60 -9.58
C GLN A 171 4.82 -6.10 -10.26
N GLY A 172 5.26 -4.92 -9.86
CA GLY A 172 6.53 -4.33 -10.29
C GLY A 172 6.94 -3.16 -9.41
N LYS A 173 8.01 -2.45 -9.80
CA LYS A 173 8.56 -1.29 -9.09
C LYS A 173 8.54 -0.04 -9.95
N ILE A 174 8.27 1.11 -9.34
CA ILE A 174 8.53 2.44 -9.88
C ILE A 174 9.65 3.06 -9.05
N VAL A 175 10.76 3.40 -9.68
CA VAL A 175 11.84 4.17 -9.07
C VAL A 175 11.64 5.63 -9.42
N ALA A 176 11.39 6.47 -8.42
CA ALA A 176 11.31 7.92 -8.56
C ALA A 176 12.63 8.53 -8.07
N GLU A 177 13.30 9.31 -8.93
CA GLU A 177 14.61 9.91 -8.65
C GLU A 177 14.77 11.37 -9.07
#